data_AF-A0A7W9ZME7-F1
#
_entry.id   AF-A0A7W9ZME7-F1
#
_cell.length_a   1.000
_cell.length_b   1.000
_cell.length_c   1.000
_cell.angle_alpha   90.00
_cell.angle_beta   90.00
_cell.angle_gamma   90.00
#
_symmetry.space_group_name_H-M   'P 1'
#
loop_
_entity.id
_entity.type
_entity.pdbx_description
1 polymer ?
#
loop_
_entity_poly.entity_id
_entity_poly.type
_entity_poly.pdbx_seq_one_letter_code
_entity_poly.pdbx_strand_id
1 'polypeptide(L)'
;MIWAVPLSVRDIIPSMRDSYYYVLESYTTLGEGNVTLPARWRLLGPIIAMSGLFTFGWTGSVLVSIMTDFGKFDTLQARRERVEEDKTP
;
A
#
# COMPACT_ATOMS: atom_id res chain seq x y z
N MET A 1 -8.64 0.87 -5.65
CA MET A 1 -9.81 0.18 -6.24
C MET A 1 -11.12 0.52 -5.54
N ILE A 2 -11.15 0.54 -4.20
CA ILE A 2 -12.37 0.85 -3.43
C ILE A 2 -12.99 2.22 -3.78
N TRP A 3 -12.17 3.19 -4.23
CA TRP A 3 -12.62 4.53 -4.66
C TRP A 3 -13.17 4.61 -6.09
N ALA A 4 -12.95 3.61 -6.94
CA ALA A 4 -13.47 3.64 -8.32
C ALA A 4 -14.99 3.46 -8.36
N VAL A 5 -15.53 2.62 -7.46
CA VAL A 5 -16.96 2.33 -7.34
C VAL A 5 -17.79 3.58 -7.03
N PRO A 6 -17.50 4.36 -5.97
CA PRO A 6 -18.28 5.58 -5.67
C PRO A 6 -18.12 6.67 -6.73
N LEU A 7 -16.99 6.75 -7.44
CA LEU A 7 -16.79 7.71 -8.54
C LEU A 7 -17.67 7.40 -9.75
N SER A 8 -17.79 6.11 -10.09
CA SER A 8 -18.66 5.62 -11.16
C SER A 8 -20.14 5.70 -10.77
N VAL A 9 -20.51 5.27 -9.55
CA VAL A 9 -21.92 5.27 -9.09
C VAL A 9 -22.49 6.68 -8.93
N ARG A 10 -21.64 7.68 -8.65
CA ARG A 10 -22.05 9.09 -8.53
C ARG A 10 -21.99 9.84 -9.86
N ASP A 11 -21.72 9.17 -10.98
CA ASP A 11 -21.51 9.77 -12.32
C ASP A 11 -20.50 10.94 -12.30
N ILE A 12 -19.50 10.86 -11.41
CA ILE A 12 -18.43 11.87 -11.34
C ILE A 12 -17.47 11.67 -12.52
N ILE A 13 -17.23 10.39 -12.86
CA ILE A 13 -16.54 9.97 -14.07
C ILE A 13 -17.47 8.94 -14.76
N PRO A 14 -17.99 9.22 -15.96
CA PRO A 14 -19.03 8.38 -16.60
C PRO A 14 -18.53 6.97 -16.95
N SER A 15 -17.24 6.86 -17.27
CA SER A 15 -16.62 5.60 -17.65
C SER A 15 -16.02 4.92 -16.42
N MET A 16 -16.41 3.66 -16.19
CA MET A 16 -15.82 2.83 -15.14
C MET A 16 -14.31 2.65 -15.38
N ARG A 17 -13.90 2.50 -16.64
CA ARG A 17 -12.49 2.41 -17.03
C ARG A 17 -11.72 3.67 -16.63
N ASP A 18 -12.29 4.84 -16.88
CA ASP A 18 -11.66 6.13 -16.61
C ASP A 18 -11.63 6.41 -15.10
N SER A 19 -12.65 5.92 -14.37
CA SER A 19 -12.67 5.95 -12.90
C SER A 19 -11.53 5.12 -12.31
N TYR A 20 -11.30 3.92 -12.84
CA TYR A 20 -10.15 3.11 -12.45
C TYR A 20 -8.84 3.82 -12.80
N TYR A 21 -8.72 4.31 -14.04
CA TYR A 21 -7.54 5.03 -14.51
C TYR A 21 -7.17 6.18 -13.56
N TYR A 22 -8.11 7.08 -13.29
CA TYR A 22 -7.92 8.20 -12.36
C TYR A 22 -7.49 7.77 -10.96
N VAL A 23 -8.12 6.72 -10.41
CA VAL A 23 -7.79 6.22 -9.06
C VAL A 23 -6.38 5.61 -9.04
N LEU A 24 -5.98 4.87 -10.08
CA LEU A 24 -4.63 4.33 -10.19
C LEU A 24 -3.60 5.47 -10.25
N GLU A 25 -3.81 6.44 -11.13
CA GLU A 25 -2.91 7.59 -11.25
C GLU A 25 -2.80 8.39 -9.95
N SER A 26 -3.92 8.58 -9.26
CA SER A 26 -3.93 9.27 -7.97
C SER A 26 -3.20 8.47 -6.89
N TYR A 27 -3.39 7.14 -6.84
CA TYR A 27 -2.72 6.26 -5.87
C TYR A 27 -1.21 6.17 -6.07
N THR A 28 -0.74 6.15 -7.32
CA THR A 28 0.69 6.11 -7.63
C THR A 28 1.33 7.49 -7.71
N THR A 29 0.54 8.55 -7.46
CA THR A 29 0.95 9.96 -7.63
C THR A 29 1.43 10.31 -9.03
N LEU A 30 1.04 9.53 -10.05
CA LEU A 30 1.41 9.77 -11.46
C LEU A 30 0.80 11.09 -11.96
N GLY A 31 -0.50 11.27 -11.75
CA GLY A 31 -1.20 12.52 -12.02
C GLY A 31 -1.10 13.01 -13.47
N GLU A 32 -1.16 12.12 -14.46
CA GLU A 32 -1.02 12.45 -15.89
C GLU A 32 -2.04 13.51 -16.36
N GLY A 33 -3.19 13.59 -15.68
CA GLY A 33 -4.19 14.64 -15.90
C GLY A 33 -5.10 14.39 -17.11
N ASN A 34 -4.98 13.22 -17.74
CA ASN A 34 -5.87 12.78 -18.84
C ASN A 34 -7.33 12.64 -18.37
N VAL A 35 -7.54 12.24 -17.13
CA VAL A 35 -8.87 12.21 -16.49
C VAL A 35 -8.82 13.11 -15.27
N THR A 36 -9.75 14.06 -15.16
CA THR A 36 -9.80 15.01 -14.04
C THR A 36 -11.18 15.09 -13.40
N LEU A 37 -11.20 15.36 -12.10
CA LEU A 37 -12.43 15.57 -11.37
C LEU A 37 -12.97 17.00 -11.59
N PRO A 38 -14.30 17.17 -11.67
CA PRO A 38 -14.91 18.50 -11.68
C PRO A 38 -14.46 19.33 -10.48
N ALA A 39 -14.41 20.66 -10.61
CA ALA A 39 -13.87 21.57 -9.58
C ALA A 39 -14.46 21.33 -8.17
N ARG A 40 -15.76 21.01 -8.09
CA ARG A 40 -16.47 20.67 -6.84
C ARG A 40 -15.92 19.44 -6.10
N TRP A 41 -15.25 18.53 -6.81
CA TRP A 41 -14.74 17.26 -6.29
C TRP A 41 -13.20 17.19 -6.27
N ARG A 42 -12.49 18.29 -6.60
CA ARG A 42 -11.03 18.29 -6.76
C ARG A 42 -10.26 17.79 -5.54
N LEU A 43 -10.79 17.98 -4.34
CA LEU A 43 -10.17 17.52 -3.08
C LEU A 43 -10.19 15.99 -2.92
N LEU A 44 -11.06 15.27 -3.63
CA LEU A 44 -11.09 13.81 -3.57
C LEU A 44 -9.81 13.19 -4.14
N GLY A 45 -9.22 13.78 -5.18
CA GLY A 45 -7.97 13.28 -5.78
C GLY A 45 -6.84 13.12 -4.75
N PRO A 46 -6.45 14.21 -4.04
CA PRO A 46 -5.47 14.14 -2.97
C PRO A 46 -5.85 13.18 -1.83
N ILE A 47 -7.13 13.08 -1.46
CA ILE A 47 -7.59 12.15 -0.41
C ILE A 47 -7.40 10.69 -0.86
N ILE A 48 -7.74 10.39 -2.11
CA ILE A 48 -7.51 9.08 -2.73
C ILE A 48 -6.01 8.80 -2.70
N ALA A 49 -5.16 9.71 -3.19
CA ALA A 49 -3.71 9.58 -3.17
C ALA A 49 -3.15 9.28 -1.77
N MET A 50 -3.55 10.04 -0.75
CA MET A 50 -3.14 9.84 0.64
C MET A 50 -3.54 8.46 1.17
N SER A 51 -4.76 7.99 0.87
CA SER A 51 -5.19 6.63 1.29
C SER A 51 -4.36 5.53 0.64
N GLY A 52 -3.95 5.70 -0.63
CA GLY A 52 -3.06 4.79 -1.34
C GLY A 52 -1.67 4.76 -0.71
N LEU A 53 -1.07 5.94 -0.50
CA LEU A 53 0.24 6.07 0.16
C LEU A 53 0.23 5.50 1.58
N PHE A 54 -0.82 5.73 2.35
CA PHE A 54 -0.95 5.16 3.70
C PHE A 54 -0.98 3.63 3.65
N THR A 55 -1.72 3.05 2.70
CA THR A 55 -1.78 1.59 2.52
C THR A 55 -0.43 1.03 2.10
N PHE A 56 0.29 1.69 1.18
CA PHE A 56 1.64 1.29 0.79
C PHE A 56 2.63 1.39 1.95
N GLY A 57 2.60 2.49 2.70
CA GLY A 57 3.45 2.70 3.88
C GLY A 57 3.20 1.65 4.96
N TRP A 58 1.94 1.36 5.25
CA TRP A 58 1.55 0.29 6.18
C TRP A 58 2.04 -1.08 5.70
N THR A 59 1.83 -1.41 4.43
CA THR A 59 2.24 -2.70 3.86
C THR A 59 3.76 -2.87 3.92
N GLY A 60 4.52 -1.81 3.59
CA GLY A 60 5.97 -1.80 3.73
C GLY A 60 6.42 -2.01 5.18
N SER A 61 5.80 -1.31 6.14
CA SER A 61 6.10 -1.48 7.56
C SER A 61 5.81 -2.90 8.06
N VAL A 62 4.69 -3.49 7.66
CA VAL A 62 4.33 -4.87 8.00
C VAL A 62 5.34 -5.86 7.42
N LEU A 63 5.74 -5.70 6.15
CA LEU A 63 6.76 -6.56 5.54
C LEU A 63 8.10 -6.48 6.27
N VAL A 64 8.54 -5.28 6.64
CA VAL A 64 9.76 -5.08 7.44
C VAL A 64 9.63 -5.72 8.83
N SER A 65 8.47 -5.60 9.47
CA SER A 65 8.19 -6.24 10.75
C SER A 65 8.30 -7.76 10.65
N ILE A 66 7.69 -8.36 9.62
CA ILE A 66 7.73 -9.79 9.36
C ILE A 66 9.18 -10.25 9.14
N MET A 67 9.94 -9.55 8.28
CA MET A 67 11.35 -9.86 8.02
C MET A 67 12.20 -9.78 9.28
N THR A 68 11.95 -8.78 10.11
CA THR A 68 12.65 -8.59 11.39
C THR A 68 12.38 -9.74 12.35
N ASP A 69 11.14 -10.21 12.41
CA ASP A 69 10.77 -11.35 13.26
C ASP A 69 11.39 -12.65 12.75
N PHE A 70 11.37 -12.91 11.43
CA PHE A 70 12.07 -14.06 10.84
C PHE A 70 13.58 -14.05 11.13
N GLY A 71 14.24 -12.89 11.03
CA GLY A 71 15.67 -12.77 11.35
C GLY A 71 15.99 -13.02 12.83
N LYS A 72 15.09 -12.65 13.76
CA LYS A 72 15.24 -12.98 15.18
C LYS A 72 15.14 -14.49 15.42
N PHE A 73 14.22 -15.18 14.74
CA PHE A 73 14.11 -16.64 14.84
C PHE A 73 15.39 -17.35 14.40
N ASP A 74 16.00 -16.90 13.30
CA ASP A 74 17.27 -17.45 12.79
C ASP A 74 18.43 -17.23 13.78
N THR A 75 18.56 -16.02 14.32
CA THR A 75 19.59 -15.69 15.30
C THR A 75 19.44 -16.49 16.60
N LEU A 76 18.20 -16.78 17.02
CA LEU A 76 17.92 -17.60 18.20
C LEU A 76 18.27 -19.08 17.98
N GLN A 77 18.04 -19.63 16.79
CA GLN A 77 18.48 -20.98 16.43
C GLN A 77 20.02 -21.06 16.44
N ALA A 78 20.71 -20.11 15.78
CA ALA A 78 22.17 -20.05 15.81
C ALA A 78 22.75 -19.91 17.23
N ARG A 79 22.04 -19.22 18.14
CA ARG A 79 22.42 -19.15 19.57
C ARG A 79 22.18 -20.45 20.32
N ARG A 80 21.09 -21.18 20.01
CA ARG A 80 20.78 -22.47 20.64
C ARG A 80 21.80 -23.54 20.23
N GLU A 81 22.12 -23.62 18.95
CA GLU A 81 23.11 -24.55 18.41
C GLU A 81 24.48 -24.35 19.08
N ARG A 82 24.96 -23.11 19.22
CA ARG A 82 26.22 -22.84 19.94
C ARG A 82 26.21 -23.23 21.42
N VAL A 83 25.07 -23.12 22.10
CA VAL A 83 24.95 -23.51 23.52
C VAL A 83 24.86 -25.03 23.67
N GLU A 84 24.34 -25.74 22.67
CA GLU A 84 24.34 -27.20 22.63
C GLU A 84 25.75 -27.74 22.31
N GLU A 85 26.49 -27.09 21.40
CA GLU A 85 27.86 -27.46 21.04
C GLU A 85 28.82 -27.35 22.24
N ASP A 86 28.73 -26.25 23.02
CA ASP A 86 29.52 -26.00 24.24
C ASP A 86 29.25 -27.00 25.38
N LYS A 87 28.11 -27.72 25.35
CA LYS A 87 27.75 -28.73 26.35
C LYS A 87 28.25 -30.14 26.01
N THR A 88 28.87 -30.33 24.85
CA THR A 88 29.38 -31.64 24.43
C THR A 88 30.87 -31.74 24.83
N PRO A 89 31.26 -32.73 25.67
CA PRO A 89 32.63 -32.84 26.20
C PRO A 89 33.67 -33.26 25.17
#